data_AF-A0A0P7DC20-F1
#
_entry.id   AF-A0A0P7DC20-F1
#
_cell.length_a   1.000
_cell.length_b   1.000
_cell.length_c   1.000
_cell.angle_alpha   90.00
_cell.angle_beta   90.00
_cell.angle_gamma   90.00
#
_symmetry.space_group_name_H-M   'P 1'
#
loop_
_entity.id
_entity.type
_entity.pdbx_description
1 polymer ?
#
loop_
_entity_poly.entity_id
_entity_poly.type
_entity_poly.pdbx_seq_one_letter_code
_entity_poly.pdbx_strand_id
1 'polypeptide(L)'
;MRLLKPLVAIPKRCLVMLIRGYQKWVSPLLGPHCRFNPTCSSYAIQAINLHGSVKGSWLAVKRILKCHPLHAGGDDPVPAKNHINHQHEK
;
A
#
# COMPACT_ATOMS: atom_id res chain seq x y z
N MET A 1 20.34 12.72 -18.22
CA MET A 1 20.03 11.37 -18.74
C MET A 1 18.81 10.80 -18.02
N ARG A 2 17.72 10.64 -18.78
CA ARG A 2 16.47 9.99 -18.37
C ARG A 2 16.68 8.47 -18.42
N LEU A 3 17.05 7.83 -17.32
CA LEU A 3 17.04 6.36 -17.22
C LEU A 3 16.56 5.94 -15.83
N LEU A 4 15.84 4.83 -15.78
CA LEU A 4 15.16 4.21 -14.62
C LEU A 4 13.74 4.71 -14.36
N LYS A 5 12.88 4.66 -15.38
CA LYS A 5 11.51 4.18 -15.14
C LYS A 5 11.61 2.67 -15.17
N PRO A 6 11.64 1.96 -14.02
CA PRO A 6 11.71 0.52 -14.07
C PRO A 6 10.40 0.08 -14.71
N LEU A 7 10.59 -0.83 -15.65
CA LEU A 7 9.64 -1.56 -16.45
C LEU A 7 8.75 -2.42 -15.53
N VAL A 8 8.01 -1.79 -14.62
CA VAL A 8 7.15 -2.45 -13.64
C VAL A 8 5.71 -2.06 -13.96
N ALA A 9 5.29 -2.45 -15.15
CA ALA A 9 3.89 -2.62 -15.48
C ALA A 9 3.35 -3.88 -14.76
N ILE A 10 3.59 -4.02 -13.45
CA ILE A 10 2.87 -5.02 -12.68
C ILE A 10 1.42 -4.52 -12.66
N PRO A 11 0.47 -5.29 -13.21
CA PRO A 11 -0.92 -4.91 -13.23
C PRO A 11 -1.34 -4.67 -11.79
N LYS A 12 -1.52 -3.40 -11.43
CA LYS A 12 -2.07 -2.94 -10.14
C LYS A 12 -3.23 -3.81 -9.66
N ARG A 13 -4.01 -4.33 -10.62
CA ARG A 13 -5.12 -5.25 -10.43
C ARG A 13 -4.68 -6.61 -9.89
N CYS A 14 -3.64 -7.26 -10.43
CA CYS A 14 -3.16 -8.54 -9.91
C CYS A 14 -2.65 -8.40 -8.48
N LEU A 15 -1.97 -7.30 -8.15
CA LEU A 15 -1.49 -7.08 -6.79
C LEU A 15 -2.64 -6.89 -5.80
N VAL A 16 -3.62 -6.05 -6.15
CA VAL A 16 -4.84 -5.86 -5.34
C VAL A 16 -5.63 -7.17 -5.24
N MET A 17 -5.67 -7.97 -6.30
CA MET A 17 -6.35 -9.27 -6.32
C MET A 17 -5.64 -10.30 -5.43
N LEU A 18 -4.30 -10.30 -5.41
CA LEU A 18 -3.50 -11.12 -4.51
C LEU A 18 -3.74 -10.74 -3.04
N ILE A 19 -3.77 -9.43 -2.75
CA ILE A 19 -4.06 -8.91 -1.40
C ILE A 19 -5.50 -9.27 -0.98
N ARG A 20 -6.47 -9.19 -1.89
CA ARG A 20 -7.86 -9.60 -1.63
C ARG A 20 -8.01 -11.10 -1.47
N GLY A 21 -7.26 -11.90 -2.23
CA GLY A 21 -7.18 -13.35 -2.08
C GLY A 21 -6.63 -13.70 -0.69
N TYR A 22 -5.50 -13.10 -0.32
CA TYR A 22 -4.94 -13.24 1.03
C TYR A 22 -5.94 -12.83 2.10
N GLN A 23 -6.62 -11.68 1.96
CA GLN A 23 -7.65 -11.25 2.90
C GLN A 23 -8.77 -12.30 3.03
N LYS A 24 -9.25 -12.88 1.93
CA LYS A 24 -10.37 -13.83 1.98
C LYS A 24 -10.01 -15.16 2.63
N TRP A 25 -8.76 -15.61 2.49
CA TRP A 25 -8.28 -16.88 3.03
C TRP A 25 -7.69 -16.74 4.45
N VAL A 26 -7.03 -15.62 4.75
CA VAL A 26 -6.33 -15.39 6.03
C VAL A 26 -7.16 -14.59 7.02
N SER A 27 -8.01 -13.65 6.58
CA SER A 27 -8.88 -12.88 7.49
C SER A 27 -9.83 -13.72 8.35
N PRO A 28 -10.41 -14.86 7.90
CA PRO A 28 -11.23 -15.69 8.80
C PRO A 28 -10.42 -16.37 9.91
N LEU A 29 -9.10 -16.57 9.72
CA LEU A 29 -8.22 -17.16 10.74
C LEU A 29 -7.59 -16.14 11.69
N LEU A 30 -7.44 -14.87 11.28
CA LEU A 30 -6.74 -13.85 12.07
C LEU A 30 -7.65 -12.91 12.87
N GLY A 31 -8.96 -12.89 12.61
CA GLY A 31 -9.87 -11.94 13.28
C GLY A 31 -9.54 -10.45 12.98
N PRO A 32 -10.17 -9.48 13.66
CA PRO A 32 -9.86 -8.05 13.49
C PRO A 32 -8.56 -7.69 14.21
N HIS A 33 -7.43 -8.26 13.79
CA HIS A 33 -6.14 -8.05 14.42
C HIS A 33 -5.43 -6.75 13.99
N CYS A 34 -6.00 -6.03 13.03
CA CYS A 34 -5.48 -4.73 12.60
C CYS A 34 -5.63 -3.71 13.72
N ARG A 35 -4.50 -3.33 14.34
CA ARG A 35 -4.46 -2.31 15.39
C ARG A 35 -4.46 -0.87 14.86
N PHE A 36 -4.31 -0.71 13.55
CA PHE A 36 -4.28 0.60 12.89
C PHE A 36 -5.57 0.87 12.13
N ASN A 37 -5.96 2.14 12.12
CA ASN A 37 -7.08 2.64 11.34
C ASN A 37 -6.54 3.59 10.25
N PRO A 38 -6.94 3.45 8.97
CA PRO A 38 -7.65 2.31 8.39
C PRO A 38 -6.82 1.01 8.45
N THR A 39 -7.50 -0.14 8.27
CA THR A 39 -6.88 -1.47 8.31
C THR A 39 -5.72 -1.62 7.32
N CYS A 40 -4.77 -2.53 7.58
CA CYS A 40 -3.59 -2.73 6.72
C CYS A 40 -3.95 -3.04 5.25
N SER A 41 -5.05 -3.76 5.00
CA SER A 41 -5.53 -4.06 3.64
C SER A 41 -6.10 -2.81 2.95
N SER A 42 -6.88 -2.00 3.66
CA SER A 42 -7.38 -0.72 3.16
C SER A 42 -6.23 0.25 2.88
N TYR A 43 -5.26 0.33 3.78
CA TYR A 43 -4.04 1.10 3.59
C TYR A 43 -3.28 0.63 2.34
N ALA A 44 -3.14 -0.68 2.13
CA ALA A 44 -2.46 -1.22 0.96
C ALA A 44 -3.13 -0.81 -0.36
N ILE A 45 -4.46 -0.90 -0.42
CA ILE A 45 -5.24 -0.49 -1.59
C ILE A 45 -5.08 1.02 -1.84
N GLN A 46 -5.20 1.84 -0.80
CA GLN A 46 -5.03 3.28 -0.90
C GLN A 46 -3.60 3.67 -1.31
N ALA A 47 -2.58 3.01 -0.75
CA ALA A 47 -1.18 3.25 -1.07
C ALA A 47 -0.87 2.89 -2.53
N ILE A 48 -1.38 1.76 -3.03
CA ILE A 48 -1.24 1.37 -4.44
C ILE A 48 -1.95 2.36 -5.36
N ASN A 49 -3.15 2.82 -5.00
CA ASN A 49 -3.89 3.80 -5.80
C ASN A 49 -3.21 5.17 -5.84
N LEU A 50 -2.70 5.67 -4.71
CA LEU A 50 -2.06 6.99 -4.61
C LEU A 50 -0.62 6.96 -5.15
N HIS A 51 0.21 6.03 -4.69
CA HIS A 51 1.64 6.03 -5.00
C HIS A 51 2.02 5.20 -6.22
N GLY A 52 1.12 4.31 -6.68
CA GLY A 52 1.39 3.33 -7.73
C GLY A 52 1.78 1.97 -7.13
N SER A 53 1.83 0.92 -7.96
CA SER A 53 2.07 -0.46 -7.53
C SER A 53 3.40 -0.64 -6.77
N VAL A 54 4.49 -0.02 -7.19
CA VAL A 54 5.81 -0.20 -6.53
C VAL A 54 5.87 0.50 -5.17
N LYS A 55 5.77 1.84 -5.14
CA LYS A 55 5.81 2.60 -3.88
C LYS A 55 4.66 2.23 -2.94
N GLY A 56 3.46 2.00 -3.48
CA GLY A 56 2.30 1.61 -2.69
C GLY A 56 2.47 0.26 -2.00
N SER A 57 3.07 -0.72 -2.67
CA SER A 57 3.38 -2.02 -2.05
C SER A 57 4.43 -1.90 -0.97
N TRP A 58 5.47 -1.09 -1.19
CA TRP A 58 6.49 -0.84 -0.18
C TRP A 58 5.90 -0.23 1.10
N LEU A 59 5.05 0.80 0.96
CA LEU A 59 4.31 1.42 2.07
C LEU A 59 3.42 0.38 2.78
N ALA A 60 2.69 -0.44 2.02
CA ALA A 60 1.82 -1.48 2.57
C ALA A 60 2.58 -2.52 3.39
N VAL A 61 3.65 -3.09 2.83
CA VAL A 61 4.47 -4.12 3.50
C VAL A 61 5.12 -3.57 4.76
N LYS A 62 5.68 -2.36 4.69
CA LYS A 62 6.27 -1.68 5.87
C LYS A 62 5.25 -1.55 7.01
N ARG A 63 3.98 -1.33 6.70
CA ARG A 63 2.92 -1.22 7.71
C ARG A 63 2.44 -2.57 8.23
N ILE A 64 2.33 -3.58 7.38
CA ILE A 64 2.02 -4.95 7.80
C ILE A 64 3.09 -5.45 8.79
N LEU A 65 4.36 -5.20 8.50
CA LEU A 65 5.49 -5.51 9.40
C LEU A 65 5.40 -4.79 10.75
N LYS A 66 4.84 -3.57 10.78
CA LYS A 66 4.58 -2.82 12.01
C LYS A 66 3.34 -3.30 12.77
N CYS A 67 2.47 -4.08 12.15
CA CYS A 67 1.24 -4.59 12.75
C CYS A 67 1.55 -5.78 13.67
N HIS A 68 2.37 -5.56 14.69
CA HIS A 68 2.66 -6.53 15.74
C HIS A 68 1.80 -6.22 17.00
N PRO A 69 1.42 -7.23 17.80
CA PRO A 69 0.55 -7.04 18.97
C PRO A 69 1.15 -6.11 20.04
N LEU A 70 2.48 -5.97 20.08
CA LEU A 70 3.18 -5.06 20.99
C LEU A 70 3.13 -3.56 20.55
N HIS A 71 2.52 -3.21 19.41
CA HIS A 71 2.42 -1.83 18.95
C HIS A 71 1.07 -1.24 19.38
N ALA A 72 1.01 -0.03 19.92
CA ALA A 72 -0.24 0.57 20.41
C ALA A 72 -1.31 0.76 19.31
N GLY A 73 -0.90 0.73 18.04
CA GLY A 73 -1.80 1.04 16.92
C GLY A 73 -2.10 2.53 16.85
N GLY A 74 -3.08 2.90 16.03
CA GLY A 74 -3.50 4.30 15.86
C GLY A 74 -3.97 4.64 14.44
N ASP A 75 -4.36 5.90 14.24
CA ASP A 75 -4.70 6.45 12.93
C ASP A 75 -3.42 6.79 12.14
N ASP A 76 -3.19 6.07 11.04
CA ASP A 76 -2.09 6.37 10.12
C ASP A 76 -2.71 6.38 8.71
N PRO A 77 -3.06 7.55 8.16
CA PRO A 77 -3.58 7.63 6.80
C PRO A 77 -2.44 7.49 5.77
N VAL A 78 -2.76 7.05 4.55
CA VAL A 78 -1.76 7.04 3.47
C VAL A 78 -1.37 8.48 3.15
N PRO A 79 -0.07 8.83 3.12
CA PRO A 79 0.35 10.18 2.75
C PRO A 79 -0.11 10.52 1.33
N ALA A 80 -0.67 11.71 1.13
CA ALA A 80 -1.06 12.19 -0.18
C ALA A 80 0.17 12.29 -1.10
N LYS A 81 -0.02 12.00 -2.40
CA LYS A 81 1.05 12.16 -3.37
C LYS A 81 1.18 13.64 -3.69
N ASN A 82 2.28 14.28 -3.28
CA ASN A 82 2.59 15.63 -3.77
C ASN A 82 2.78 15.55 -5.28
N HIS A 83 1.82 16.12 -6.03
CA HIS A 83 1.95 16.36 -7.46
C HIS A 83 2.95 17.50 -7.65
N ILE A 84 4.24 17.17 -7.71
CA ILE A 84 5.25 18.15 -8.16
C ILE A 84 5.02 18.30 -9.66
N ASN A 85 4.31 19.36 -10.05
CA ASN A 85 4.12 19.77 -11.44
C ASN A 85 5.50 20.14 -12.00
N HIS A 86 6.21 19.16 -12.56
CA HIS A 86 7.26 19.46 -13.52
C HIS A 86 6.55 19.91 -14.81
N GLN A 87 6.20 21.18 -14.87
CA GLN A 87 5.95 21.87 -16.12
C GLN A 87 7.19 21.67 -16.99
N HIS A 88 6.99 20.89 -18.05
CA HIS A 88 7.95 20.71 -19.12
C HIS A 88 7.93 22.02 -19.92
N GLU A 89 8.82 22.95 -19.57
CA GLU A 89 9.07 24.14 -20.37
C GLU A 89 9.72 23.69 -21.69
N LYS A 90 9.12 24.14 -22.79
CA LYS A 90 9.44 23.80 -24.18
C LYS A 90 10.77 24.39 -24.61
#